data_AF-A0A7W4NU12-F1
#
_entry.id   AF-A0A7W4NU12-F1
#
_cell.length_a   1.000
_cell.length_b   1.000
_cell.length_c   1.000
_cell.angle_alpha   90.00
_cell.angle_beta   90.00
_cell.angle_gamma   90.00
#
_symmetry.space_group_name_H-M   'P 1'
#
loop_
_entity.id
_entity.type
_entity.pdbx_description
1 polymer ?
#
loop_
_entity_poly.entity_id
_entity_poly.type
_entity_poly.pdbx_seq_one_letter_code
_entity_poly.pdbx_strand_id
1 'polypeptide(L)'
;MLNRSVRPTTIDGVKRLAIEIRKKSGIQHSVALDRAAQAANCSNYRNARRVLPARAVMCARPYVLLTIYWRDEKKPQNIGRETLNISLSKPILHICDKLALKYARGFGDLRMVADDHFVCDTLAQTQVRARERLCTAERSLRFMEYTGLRPCRNHRKNYPDGSSKDSLPNNDHATRWIDPTIGQFILVDEPYKGAPDDLERTQWAIRHKWSISKTSWAGMYNPYECGLYIATENSPNYDLDALTKKINNMPPPLLEKNWTGESVLSWDMFVSPMANTPQDIRRARSQATVIPNPSYSRH
;
A
#
# COMPACT_ATOMS: atom_id res chain seq x y z
N MET A 1 0.72 -17.36 -36.89
CA MET A 1 0.09 -17.36 -35.55
C MET A 1 1.08 -16.80 -34.53
N LEU A 2 0.80 -15.63 -33.96
CA LEU A 2 1.63 -14.97 -32.94
C LEU A 2 1.43 -15.68 -31.59
N ASN A 3 2.29 -16.63 -31.27
CA ASN A 3 2.34 -17.19 -29.91
C ASN A 3 2.84 -16.11 -28.94
N ARG A 4 1.95 -15.76 -27.99
CA ARG A 4 2.15 -15.08 -26.68
C ARG A 4 3.40 -14.19 -26.55
N SER A 5 3.19 -12.91 -26.24
CA SER A 5 4.25 -11.96 -25.89
C SER A 5 5.14 -12.49 -24.75
N VAL A 6 6.22 -13.18 -25.08
CA VAL A 6 7.23 -13.60 -24.10
C VAL A 6 7.90 -12.33 -23.60
N ARG A 7 7.71 -12.01 -22.31
CA ARG A 7 8.36 -10.89 -21.63
C ARG A 7 9.54 -11.44 -20.82
N PRO A 8 10.78 -11.34 -21.31
CA PRO A 8 11.91 -11.87 -20.59
C PRO A 8 12.20 -11.03 -19.34
N THR A 9 12.30 -11.68 -18.19
CA THR A 9 12.60 -11.04 -16.89
C THR A 9 14.07 -11.15 -16.50
N THR A 10 14.86 -11.90 -17.28
CA THR A 10 16.31 -12.10 -17.07
C THR A 10 17.09 -11.78 -18.34
N ILE A 11 18.39 -11.49 -18.17
CA ILE A 11 19.29 -11.26 -19.32
C ILE A 11 19.36 -12.48 -20.24
N ASP A 12 19.38 -13.68 -19.68
CA ASP A 12 19.41 -14.89 -20.50
C ASP A 12 18.08 -15.14 -21.20
N GLY A 13 16.96 -14.69 -20.62
CA GLY A 13 15.67 -14.63 -21.29
C GLY A 13 15.70 -13.68 -22.50
N VAL A 14 16.29 -12.49 -22.35
CA VAL A 14 16.45 -11.53 -23.46
C VAL A 14 17.30 -12.12 -24.58
N LYS A 15 18.42 -12.79 -24.24
CA LYS A 15 19.27 -13.47 -25.23
C LYS A 15 18.52 -14.58 -25.98
N ARG A 16 17.76 -15.42 -25.27
CA ARG A 16 16.97 -16.50 -25.89
C ARG A 16 15.91 -15.95 -26.82
N LEU A 17 15.18 -14.91 -26.41
CA LEU A 17 14.18 -14.25 -27.26
C LEU A 17 14.83 -13.59 -28.49
N ALA A 18 16.01 -12.98 -28.34
CA ALA A 18 16.74 -12.40 -29.46
C ALA A 18 17.14 -13.44 -30.52
N ILE A 19 17.51 -14.67 -30.11
CA ILE A 19 17.77 -15.78 -31.03
C ILE A 19 16.52 -16.13 -31.84
N GLU A 20 15.36 -16.19 -31.20
CA GLU A 20 14.09 -16.46 -31.87
C GLU A 20 13.69 -15.34 -32.84
N ILE A 21 13.81 -14.08 -32.42
CA ILE A 21 13.53 -12.91 -33.26
C ILE A 21 14.45 -12.90 -34.48
N ARG A 22 15.75 -13.17 -34.28
CA ARG A 22 16.72 -13.27 -35.37
C ARG A 22 16.32 -14.33 -36.40
N LYS A 23 15.97 -15.54 -35.93
CA LYS A 23 15.56 -16.65 -36.79
C LYS A 23 14.29 -16.34 -37.60
N LYS A 24 13.33 -15.61 -37.00
CA LYS A 24 12.04 -15.29 -37.65
C LYS A 24 12.10 -14.10 -38.59
N SER A 25 12.89 -13.09 -38.26
CA SER A 25 12.87 -11.79 -38.96
C SER A 25 14.12 -11.50 -39.78
N GLY A 26 15.14 -12.38 -39.75
CA GLY A 26 16.37 -12.22 -40.54
C GLY A 26 17.22 -11.00 -40.19
N ILE A 27 16.93 -10.32 -39.08
CA ILE A 27 17.62 -9.09 -38.67
C ILE A 27 18.96 -9.37 -37.98
N GLN A 28 19.84 -8.37 -37.94
CA GLN A 28 21.11 -8.46 -37.22
C GLN A 28 20.89 -8.78 -35.73
N HIS A 29 21.76 -9.61 -35.14
CA HIS A 29 21.62 -10.07 -33.75
C HIS A 29 21.59 -8.94 -32.72
N SER A 30 22.36 -7.85 -32.93
CA SER A 30 22.34 -6.65 -32.09
C SER A 30 20.95 -5.99 -32.06
N VAL A 31 20.32 -5.82 -33.22
CA VAL A 31 18.97 -5.27 -33.36
C VAL A 31 17.92 -6.21 -32.74
N ALA A 32 18.11 -7.53 -32.86
CA ALA A 32 17.25 -8.52 -32.22
C ALA A 32 17.34 -8.46 -30.69
N LEU A 33 18.54 -8.22 -30.12
CA LEU A 33 18.74 -8.01 -28.69
C LEU A 33 18.03 -6.75 -28.18
N ASP A 34 18.07 -5.66 -28.93
CA ASP A 34 17.38 -4.42 -28.56
C ASP A 34 15.86 -4.57 -28.62
N ARG A 35 15.33 -5.24 -29.64
CA ARG A 35 13.89 -5.57 -29.72
C ARG A 35 13.45 -6.52 -28.59
N ALA A 36 14.27 -7.52 -28.26
CA ALA A 36 14.01 -8.41 -27.13
C ALA A 36 14.07 -7.67 -25.79
N ALA A 37 14.95 -6.67 -25.65
CA ALA A 37 15.03 -5.81 -24.47
C ALA A 37 13.80 -4.90 -24.33
N GLN A 38 13.26 -4.38 -25.43
CA GLN A 38 12.00 -3.62 -25.43
C GLN A 38 10.82 -4.48 -24.96
N ALA A 39 10.78 -5.76 -25.32
CA ALA A 39 9.80 -6.70 -24.77
C ALA A 39 9.94 -6.93 -23.24
N ALA A 40 11.10 -6.57 -22.66
CA ALA A 40 11.36 -6.55 -21.22
C ALA A 40 11.17 -5.16 -20.57
N ASN A 41 10.54 -4.20 -21.27
CA ASN A 41 10.41 -2.79 -20.87
C ASN A 41 11.76 -2.07 -20.65
N CYS A 42 12.81 -2.49 -21.38
CA CYS A 42 14.10 -1.82 -21.38
C CYS A 42 14.30 -1.10 -22.71
N SER A 43 14.93 0.08 -22.71
CA SER A 43 15.08 0.87 -23.95
C SER A 43 15.97 0.19 -25.01
N ASN A 44 16.98 -0.57 -24.57
CA ASN A 44 17.88 -1.36 -25.40
C ASN A 44 18.58 -2.44 -24.56
N TYR A 45 19.39 -3.31 -25.18
CA TYR A 45 20.08 -4.41 -24.50
C TYR A 45 21.08 -3.93 -23.44
N ARG A 46 21.73 -2.78 -23.65
CA ARG A 46 22.63 -2.17 -22.66
C ARG A 46 21.86 -1.73 -21.41
N ASN A 47 20.68 -1.14 -21.59
CA ASN A 47 19.77 -0.80 -20.52
C ASN A 47 19.26 -2.07 -19.81
N ALA A 48 18.87 -3.10 -20.55
CA ALA A 48 18.48 -4.40 -19.97
C ALA A 48 19.58 -5.00 -19.09
N ARG A 49 20.85 -5.01 -19.56
CA ARG A 49 22.03 -5.47 -18.78
C ARG A 49 22.21 -4.78 -17.44
N ARG A 50 21.76 -3.54 -17.30
CA ARG A 50 21.80 -2.79 -16.05
C ARG A 50 20.54 -3.02 -15.21
N VAL A 51 19.37 -2.96 -15.85
CA VAL A 51 18.05 -2.97 -15.20
C VAL A 51 17.64 -4.36 -14.72
N LEU A 52 17.82 -5.40 -15.53
CA LEU A 52 17.31 -6.75 -15.20
C LEU A 52 18.06 -7.39 -14.02
N PRO A 53 19.41 -7.33 -13.91
CA PRO A 53 20.10 -7.81 -12.72
C PRO A 53 19.78 -6.96 -11.48
N ALA A 54 19.70 -5.64 -11.60
CA ALA A 54 19.29 -4.77 -10.50
C ALA A 54 17.86 -5.07 -10.03
N ARG A 55 16.95 -5.38 -10.96
CA ARG A 55 15.59 -5.84 -10.66
C ARG A 55 15.58 -7.20 -9.96
N ALA A 56 16.46 -8.11 -10.34
CA ALA A 56 16.65 -9.39 -9.66
C ALA A 56 17.22 -9.21 -8.24
N VAL A 57 18.12 -8.25 -8.02
CA VAL A 57 18.66 -7.89 -6.69
C VAL A 57 17.62 -7.15 -5.85
N MET A 58 16.79 -6.30 -6.44
CA MET A 58 15.63 -5.71 -5.75
C MET A 58 14.61 -6.78 -5.34
N CYS A 59 14.44 -7.84 -6.13
CA CYS A 59 13.67 -9.02 -5.72
C CYS A 59 14.28 -9.83 -4.57
N ALA A 60 15.52 -9.55 -4.13
CA ALA A 60 16.12 -10.22 -2.97
C ALA A 60 15.63 -9.65 -1.63
N ARG A 61 15.17 -8.39 -1.60
CA ARG A 61 14.49 -7.81 -0.43
C ARG A 61 12.99 -7.84 -0.66
N PRO A 62 12.19 -8.32 0.30
CA PRO A 62 10.74 -8.27 0.17
C PRO A 62 10.27 -6.84 -0.10
N TYR A 63 9.29 -6.69 -0.99
CA TYR A 63 8.71 -5.40 -1.33
C TYR A 63 7.22 -5.57 -1.63
N VAL A 64 6.51 -4.45 -1.69
CA VAL A 64 5.15 -4.39 -2.22
C VAL A 64 4.97 -3.14 -3.07
N LEU A 65 4.19 -3.27 -4.13
CA LEU A 65 3.79 -2.21 -5.04
C LEU A 65 2.33 -1.85 -4.76
N LEU A 66 2.04 -0.56 -4.61
CA LEU A 66 0.70 -0.05 -4.45
C LEU A 66 0.40 0.90 -5.62
N THR A 67 -0.70 0.68 -6.34
CA THR A 67 -1.07 1.47 -7.53
C THR A 67 -2.44 2.10 -7.37
N ILE A 68 -2.53 3.41 -7.63
CA ILE A 68 -3.79 4.17 -7.70
C ILE A 68 -3.86 4.94 -9.02
N TYR A 69 -5.02 4.86 -9.68
CA TYR A 69 -5.33 5.66 -10.87
C TYR A 69 -6.10 6.91 -10.46
N TRP A 70 -5.93 7.98 -11.22
CA TRP A 70 -6.60 9.24 -10.98
C TRP A 70 -7.12 9.86 -12.27
N ARG A 71 -8.12 10.72 -12.10
CA ARG A 71 -8.68 11.60 -13.12
C ARG A 71 -9.04 12.91 -12.43
N ASP A 72 -8.55 14.01 -12.98
CA ASP A 72 -8.88 15.35 -12.47
C ASP A 72 -10.36 15.66 -12.74
N GLU A 73 -11.13 15.92 -11.69
CA GLU A 73 -12.55 16.25 -11.83
C GLU A 73 -12.80 17.58 -12.56
N LYS A 74 -11.87 18.55 -12.43
CA LYS A 74 -11.97 19.87 -13.08
C LYS A 74 -11.41 19.84 -14.49
N LYS A 75 -10.48 18.93 -14.78
CA LYS A 75 -9.87 18.74 -16.10
C LYS A 75 -9.89 17.25 -16.47
N PRO A 76 -11.04 16.68 -16.89
CA PRO A 76 -11.20 15.24 -17.10
C PRO A 76 -10.23 14.59 -18.09
N GLN A 77 -9.61 15.39 -18.97
CA GLN A 77 -8.52 14.98 -19.86
C GLN A 77 -7.22 14.64 -19.13
N ASN A 78 -7.02 15.20 -17.93
CA ASN A 78 -5.89 14.89 -17.07
C ASN A 78 -6.18 13.60 -16.32
N ILE A 79 -5.49 12.56 -16.73
CA ILE A 79 -5.54 11.25 -16.12
C ILE A 79 -4.14 10.78 -15.81
N GLY A 80 -4.04 9.84 -14.88
CA GLY A 80 -2.76 9.20 -14.63
C GLY A 80 -2.84 8.03 -13.67
N ARG A 81 -1.66 7.53 -13.36
CA ARG A 81 -1.40 6.42 -12.46
C ARG A 81 -0.21 6.79 -11.59
N GLU A 82 -0.37 6.56 -10.29
CA GLU A 82 0.69 6.61 -9.31
C GLU A 82 1.00 5.19 -8.83
N THR A 83 2.28 4.83 -8.74
CA THR A 83 2.71 3.53 -8.22
C THR A 83 3.86 3.69 -7.23
N LEU A 84 3.62 3.29 -6.00
CA LEU A 84 4.60 3.36 -4.91
C LEU A 84 5.24 2.00 -4.69
N ASN A 85 6.57 1.95 -4.65
CA ASN A 85 7.33 0.76 -4.26
C ASN A 85 7.80 0.89 -2.81
N ILE A 86 7.40 -0.06 -1.97
CA ILE A 86 7.69 -0.07 -0.55
C ILE A 86 8.58 -1.27 -0.24
N SER A 87 9.83 -1.02 0.12
CA SER A 87 10.74 -2.03 0.65
C SER A 87 10.28 -2.50 2.04
N LEU A 88 10.25 -3.81 2.27
CA LEU A 88 9.79 -4.45 3.50
C LEU A 88 10.89 -5.31 4.13
N SER A 89 10.82 -5.50 5.44
CA SER A 89 11.68 -6.39 6.22
C SER A 89 11.37 -7.88 5.96
N LYS A 90 10.13 -8.18 5.58
CA LYS A 90 9.60 -9.53 5.29
C LYS A 90 8.45 -9.44 4.29
N PRO A 91 8.05 -10.53 3.62
CA PRO A 91 6.90 -10.52 2.70
C PRO A 91 5.65 -9.93 3.36
N ILE A 92 4.84 -9.18 2.62
CA ILE A 92 3.69 -8.45 3.20
C ILE A 92 2.72 -9.38 3.94
N LEU A 93 2.51 -10.60 3.43
CA LEU A 93 1.63 -11.59 4.04
C LEU A 93 2.19 -12.18 5.36
N HIS A 94 3.48 -11.98 5.65
CA HIS A 94 4.08 -12.30 6.95
C HIS A 94 3.96 -11.13 7.93
N ILE A 95 3.72 -9.90 7.46
CA ILE A 95 3.40 -8.74 8.29
C ILE A 95 1.93 -8.84 8.72
N CYS A 96 1.03 -9.01 7.75
CA CYS A 96 -0.40 -9.03 7.98
C CYS A 96 -1.09 -9.91 6.93
N ASP A 97 -2.06 -10.71 7.36
CA ASP A 97 -2.81 -11.55 6.43
C ASP A 97 -3.67 -10.71 5.48
N LYS A 98 -3.99 -11.29 4.32
CA LYS A 98 -4.69 -10.61 3.24
C LYS A 98 -6.06 -10.05 3.65
N LEU A 99 -6.78 -10.72 4.54
CA LEU A 99 -8.11 -10.29 4.96
C LEU A 99 -8.01 -9.14 5.96
N ALA A 100 -7.10 -9.24 6.92
CA ALA A 100 -6.84 -8.19 7.91
C ALA A 100 -6.32 -6.90 7.25
N LEU A 101 -5.49 -7.00 6.21
CA LEU A 101 -4.98 -5.83 5.47
C LEU A 101 -6.11 -4.90 5.00
N LYS A 102 -7.28 -5.42 4.62
CA LYS A 102 -8.43 -4.58 4.20
C LYS A 102 -8.93 -3.62 5.29
N TYR A 103 -8.66 -3.91 6.56
CA TYR A 103 -9.02 -3.05 7.68
C TYR A 103 -7.92 -2.06 8.06
N ALA A 104 -6.73 -2.17 7.49
CA ALA A 104 -5.69 -1.16 7.63
C ALA A 104 -6.12 0.13 6.90
N ARG A 105 -5.80 1.27 7.50
CA ARG A 105 -6.06 2.57 6.87
C ARG A 105 -5.32 2.64 5.52
N GLY A 106 -6.01 3.14 4.49
CA GLY A 106 -5.48 3.21 3.11
C GLY A 106 -5.57 1.91 2.30
N PHE A 107 -5.91 0.77 2.89
CA PHE A 107 -6.01 -0.52 2.18
C PHE A 107 -7.44 -0.95 1.81
N GLY A 108 -8.48 -0.25 2.28
CA GLY A 108 -9.88 -0.64 2.06
C GLY A 108 -10.26 -0.87 0.59
N ASP A 109 -9.76 0.00 -0.31
CA ASP A 109 -10.01 -0.08 -1.75
C ASP A 109 -8.87 -0.78 -2.53
N LEU A 110 -7.82 -1.22 -1.84
CA LEU A 110 -6.66 -1.85 -2.44
C LEU A 110 -6.88 -3.36 -2.55
N ARG A 111 -7.01 -3.84 -3.78
CA ARG A 111 -7.11 -5.26 -4.08
C ARG A 111 -5.74 -5.82 -4.42
N MET A 112 -5.32 -6.85 -3.71
CA MET A 112 -4.13 -7.64 -4.06
C MET A 112 -4.36 -8.36 -5.40
N VAL A 113 -3.51 -8.06 -6.38
CA VAL A 113 -3.58 -8.60 -7.76
C VAL A 113 -2.47 -9.61 -8.05
N ALA A 114 -1.35 -9.51 -7.33
CA ALA A 114 -0.25 -10.46 -7.25
C ALA A 114 0.36 -10.36 -5.83
N ASP A 115 1.25 -11.28 -5.46
CA ASP A 115 1.84 -11.32 -4.11
C ASP A 115 2.66 -10.06 -3.75
N ASP A 116 3.15 -9.34 -4.76
CA ASP A 116 3.88 -8.08 -4.62
C ASP A 116 3.06 -6.85 -5.00
N HIS A 117 1.77 -6.95 -5.32
CA HIS A 117 1.06 -5.84 -5.96
C HIS A 117 -0.40 -5.69 -5.54
N PHE A 118 -0.75 -4.46 -5.17
CA PHE A 118 -2.11 -4.02 -4.92
C PHE A 118 -2.51 -2.93 -5.90
N VAL A 119 -3.75 -3.01 -6.36
CA VAL A 119 -4.37 -2.03 -7.26
C VAL A 119 -5.63 -1.49 -6.61
N CYS A 120 -5.79 -0.18 -6.65
CA CYS A 120 -7.02 0.49 -6.23
C CYS A 120 -8.10 0.37 -7.31
N ASP A 121 -9.29 -0.06 -6.91
CA ASP A 121 -10.45 -0.18 -7.81
C ASP A 121 -11.31 1.10 -7.87
N THR A 122 -10.91 2.16 -7.16
CA THR A 122 -11.53 3.50 -7.24
C THR A 122 -10.56 4.54 -7.81
N LEU A 123 -11.08 5.54 -8.52
CA LEU A 123 -10.30 6.68 -9.00
C LEU A 123 -10.09 7.69 -7.87
N ALA A 124 -8.88 8.24 -7.78
CA ALA A 124 -8.65 9.47 -7.03
C ALA A 124 -8.99 10.70 -7.89
N GLN A 125 -9.46 11.76 -7.25
CA GLN A 125 -9.94 12.99 -7.89
C GLN A 125 -8.81 13.88 -8.44
N THR A 126 -7.57 13.67 -7.98
CA THR A 126 -6.38 14.37 -8.44
C THR A 126 -5.15 13.49 -8.27
N GLN A 127 -4.04 13.86 -8.92
CA GLN A 127 -2.73 13.23 -8.68
C GLN A 127 -2.31 13.32 -7.20
N VAL A 128 -2.47 14.50 -6.59
CA VAL A 128 -2.13 14.72 -5.17
C VAL A 128 -2.92 13.76 -4.28
N ARG A 129 -4.24 13.63 -4.49
CA ARG A 129 -5.06 12.69 -3.72
C ARG A 129 -4.65 11.23 -3.92
N ALA A 130 -4.24 10.84 -5.14
CA ALA A 130 -3.72 9.49 -5.38
C ALA A 130 -2.46 9.21 -4.55
N ARG A 131 -1.52 10.16 -4.54
CA ARG A 131 -0.28 10.05 -3.76
C ARG A 131 -0.54 10.05 -2.25
N GLU A 132 -1.40 10.94 -1.74
CA GLU A 132 -1.77 10.97 -0.33
C GLU A 132 -2.39 9.64 0.15
N ARG A 133 -3.27 9.03 -0.66
CA ARG A 133 -3.85 7.71 -0.36
C ARG A 133 -2.77 6.63 -0.32
N LEU A 134 -1.81 6.64 -1.25
CA LEU A 134 -0.67 5.72 -1.26
C LEU A 134 0.24 5.91 -0.04
N CYS A 135 0.56 7.16 0.31
CA CYS A 135 1.33 7.47 1.52
C CYS A 135 0.60 7.03 2.79
N THR A 136 -0.73 7.15 2.84
CA THR A 136 -1.55 6.68 3.97
C THR A 136 -1.47 5.16 4.15
N ALA A 137 -1.55 4.41 3.06
CA ALA A 137 -1.37 2.96 3.07
C ALA A 137 0.06 2.58 3.51
N GLU A 138 1.07 3.28 3.01
CA GLU A 138 2.47 3.07 3.41
C GLU A 138 2.69 3.28 4.91
N ARG A 139 2.17 4.38 5.47
CA ARG A 139 2.28 4.66 6.92
C ARG A 139 1.63 3.57 7.77
N SER A 140 0.48 3.06 7.34
CA SER A 140 -0.20 1.95 8.03
C SER A 140 0.59 0.65 7.94
N LEU A 141 1.26 0.40 6.81
CA LEU A 141 2.15 -0.75 6.64
C LEU A 141 3.40 -0.65 7.53
N ARG A 142 4.00 0.54 7.64
CA ARG A 142 5.12 0.79 8.57
C ARG A 142 4.69 0.63 10.02
N PHE A 143 3.50 1.11 10.37
CA PHE A 143 2.96 0.92 11.71
C PHE A 143 2.85 -0.57 12.06
N MET A 144 2.31 -1.40 11.17
CA MET A 144 2.27 -2.86 11.36
C MET A 144 3.68 -3.47 11.49
N GLU A 145 4.60 -3.07 10.62
CA GLU A 145 5.96 -3.62 10.58
C GLU A 145 6.76 -3.34 11.86
N TYR A 146 6.68 -2.11 12.39
CA TYR A 146 7.44 -1.68 13.57
C TYR A 146 6.80 -2.11 14.89
N THR A 147 5.47 -2.14 14.96
CA THR A 147 4.75 -2.48 16.20
C THR A 147 4.48 -3.97 16.32
N GLY A 148 4.34 -4.68 15.20
CA GLY A 148 3.84 -6.05 15.14
C GLY A 148 2.32 -6.18 15.28
N LEU A 149 1.61 -5.05 15.45
CA LEU A 149 0.16 -5.03 15.56
C LEU A 149 -0.50 -5.37 14.23
N ARG A 150 -1.70 -5.94 14.31
CA ARG A 150 -2.54 -6.25 13.13
C ARG A 150 -3.87 -5.52 13.20
N PRO A 151 -4.44 -5.09 12.05
CA PRO A 151 -5.76 -4.48 12.02
C PRO A 151 -6.83 -5.42 12.59
N CYS A 152 -7.73 -4.88 13.40
CA CYS A 152 -8.79 -5.63 14.04
C CYS A 152 -10.17 -5.24 13.49
N ARG A 153 -10.94 -6.22 13.02
CA ARG A 153 -12.31 -6.00 12.53
C ARG A 153 -13.31 -5.73 13.66
N ASN A 154 -13.06 -6.27 14.86
CA ASN A 154 -14.07 -6.35 15.92
C ASN A 154 -14.37 -4.96 16.52
N HIS A 155 -15.46 -4.37 16.08
CA HIS A 155 -15.93 -3.04 16.46
C HIS A 155 -16.43 -2.97 17.90
N ARG A 156 -16.87 -4.10 18.49
CA ARG A 156 -17.32 -4.12 19.89
C ARG A 156 -16.15 -3.93 20.87
N LYS A 157 -14.92 -4.23 20.48
CA LYS A 157 -13.75 -4.02 21.34
C LYS A 157 -13.30 -2.55 21.43
N ASN A 158 -13.89 -1.64 20.66
CA ASN A 158 -13.55 -0.20 20.71
C ASN A 158 -13.94 0.47 22.02
N TYR A 159 -14.85 -0.16 22.76
CA TYR A 159 -15.47 0.42 23.92
C TYR A 159 -15.19 -0.49 25.12
N PRO A 160 -14.87 0.07 26.29
CA PRO A 160 -14.59 -0.71 27.50
C PRO A 160 -15.64 -1.79 27.78
N ASP A 161 -16.92 -1.45 27.67
CA ASP A 161 -18.05 -2.37 27.90
C ASP A 161 -18.78 -2.79 26.61
N GLY A 162 -18.18 -2.51 25.45
CA GLY A 162 -18.80 -2.76 24.14
C GLY A 162 -19.92 -1.78 23.75
N SER A 163 -20.15 -0.74 24.54
CA SER A 163 -21.16 0.31 24.33
C SER A 163 -20.54 1.58 23.76
N SER A 164 -21.15 2.14 22.70
CA SER A 164 -20.66 3.38 22.09
C SER A 164 -20.77 4.62 22.99
N LYS A 165 -21.53 4.54 24.09
CA LYS A 165 -21.62 5.61 25.09
C LYS A 165 -20.33 5.78 25.88
N ASP A 166 -19.51 4.73 25.91
CA ASP A 166 -18.24 4.68 26.62
C ASP A 166 -17.07 4.89 25.66
N SER A 167 -17.31 5.60 24.54
CA SER A 167 -16.26 5.96 23.60
C SER A 167 -15.21 6.85 24.25
N LEU A 168 -13.95 6.69 23.83
CA LEU A 168 -12.88 7.62 24.18
C LEU A 168 -13.33 9.07 23.88
N PRO A 169 -13.16 10.03 24.82
CA PRO A 169 -13.57 11.41 24.59
C PRO A 169 -12.84 12.05 23.41
N ASN A 170 -13.59 12.78 22.58
CA ASN A 170 -13.10 13.36 21.31
C ASN A 170 -12.40 12.33 20.42
N ASN A 171 -12.91 11.08 20.38
CA ASN A 171 -12.42 10.06 19.46
C ASN A 171 -12.60 10.54 18.02
N ASP A 172 -11.50 10.56 17.28
CA ASP A 172 -11.49 10.99 15.90
C ASP A 172 -10.42 10.24 15.11
N HIS A 173 -10.77 9.91 13.87
CA HIS A 173 -9.93 9.12 12.99
C HIS A 173 -9.38 7.83 13.63
N ALA A 174 -10.14 7.19 14.50
CA ALA A 174 -9.68 5.99 15.18
C ALA A 174 -9.51 4.77 14.25
N THR A 175 -8.50 3.97 14.55
CA THR A 175 -8.22 2.67 13.94
C THR A 175 -8.02 1.61 15.02
N ARG A 176 -8.23 0.35 14.65
CA ARG A 176 -8.36 -0.76 15.60
C ARG A 176 -7.30 -1.78 15.33
N TRP A 177 -6.63 -2.21 16.39
CA TRP A 177 -5.49 -3.08 16.28
C TRP A 177 -5.53 -4.18 17.34
N ILE A 178 -4.80 -5.25 17.09
CA ILE A 178 -4.60 -6.34 18.04
C ILE A 178 -3.12 -6.72 18.05
N ASP A 179 -2.57 -6.94 19.24
CA ASP A 179 -1.32 -7.67 19.37
C ASP A 179 -1.60 -9.16 19.15
N PRO A 180 -1.08 -9.77 18.07
CA PRO A 180 -1.39 -11.17 17.75
C PRO A 180 -0.76 -12.17 18.73
N THR A 181 0.22 -11.76 19.55
CA THR A 181 0.93 -12.66 20.48
C THR A 181 0.09 -12.93 21.71
N ILE A 182 -0.52 -11.89 22.27
CA ILE A 182 -1.28 -11.97 23.52
C ILE A 182 -2.77 -11.66 23.35
N GLY A 183 -3.21 -11.25 22.16
CA GLY A 183 -4.60 -10.93 21.87
C GLY A 183 -5.09 -9.58 22.43
N GLN A 184 -4.18 -8.74 22.91
CA GLN A 184 -4.51 -7.43 23.48
C GLN A 184 -5.04 -6.49 22.41
N PHE A 185 -6.18 -5.87 22.69
CA PHE A 185 -6.78 -4.89 21.79
C PHE A 185 -6.15 -3.52 21.99
N ILE A 186 -5.78 -2.85 20.90
CA ILE A 186 -5.21 -1.51 20.91
C ILE A 186 -6.10 -0.60 20.06
N LEU A 187 -6.65 0.44 20.69
CA LEU A 187 -7.27 1.56 20.00
C LEU A 187 -6.18 2.56 19.63
N VAL A 188 -6.10 2.91 18.36
CA VAL A 188 -5.30 4.06 17.90
C VAL A 188 -6.27 5.17 17.56
N ASP A 189 -6.01 6.37 18.05
CA ASP A 189 -6.86 7.55 17.88
C ASP A 189 -6.02 8.71 17.37
N GLU A 190 -6.50 9.43 16.34
CA GLU A 190 -5.72 10.44 15.62
C GLU A 190 -6.49 11.77 15.45
N PRO A 191 -6.88 12.43 16.55
CA PRO A 191 -7.64 13.68 16.51
C PRO A 191 -6.78 14.84 16.02
N TYR A 192 -7.43 15.81 15.41
CA TYR A 192 -6.80 17.10 15.06
C TYR A 192 -6.22 17.79 16.31
N LYS A 193 -5.14 18.55 16.10
CA LYS A 193 -4.46 19.30 17.17
C LYS A 193 -5.44 20.13 18.01
N GLY A 194 -5.29 20.04 19.33
CA GLY A 194 -6.06 20.82 20.30
C GLY A 194 -7.49 20.31 20.54
N ALA A 195 -7.93 19.24 19.87
CA ALA A 195 -9.28 18.69 20.06
C ALA A 195 -9.44 17.89 21.37
N PRO A 196 -8.49 17.03 21.81
CA PRO A 196 -8.65 16.30 23.06
C PRO A 196 -8.43 17.17 24.29
N ASP A 197 -9.35 17.06 25.26
CA ASP A 197 -9.09 17.46 26.65
C ASP A 197 -8.32 16.34 27.37
N ASP A 198 -7.05 16.60 27.69
CA ASP A 198 -6.18 15.63 28.36
C ASP A 198 -6.69 15.25 29.76
N LEU A 199 -7.36 16.17 30.48
CA LEU A 199 -7.94 15.88 31.80
C LEU A 199 -9.14 14.94 31.65
N GLU A 200 -10.02 15.21 30.69
CA GLU A 200 -11.19 14.37 30.40
C GLU A 200 -10.75 12.94 30.02
N ARG A 201 -9.75 12.81 29.14
CA ARG A 201 -9.20 11.50 28.75
C ARG A 201 -8.56 10.76 29.91
N THR A 202 -7.85 11.47 30.79
CA THR A 202 -7.25 10.87 31.99
C THR A 202 -8.32 10.35 32.94
N GLN A 203 -9.38 11.12 33.18
CA GLN A 203 -10.51 10.69 34.01
C GLN A 203 -11.26 9.50 33.40
N TRP A 204 -11.47 9.51 32.08
CA TRP A 204 -12.06 8.39 31.34
C TRP A 204 -11.21 7.12 31.47
N ALA A 205 -9.89 7.22 31.29
CA ALA A 205 -8.97 6.10 31.42
C ALA A 205 -9.02 5.45 32.81
N ILE A 206 -9.01 6.26 33.88
CA ILE A 206 -9.14 5.78 35.25
C ILE A 206 -10.47 5.04 35.46
N ARG A 207 -11.59 5.65 35.02
CA ARG A 207 -12.93 5.09 35.18
C ARG A 207 -13.07 3.73 34.52
N HIS A 208 -12.53 3.60 33.31
CA HIS A 208 -12.68 2.38 32.50
C HIS A 208 -11.54 1.39 32.67
N LYS A 209 -10.54 1.68 33.52
CA LYS A 209 -9.32 0.88 33.71
C LYS A 209 -8.55 0.69 32.40
N TRP A 210 -8.45 1.76 31.62
CA TRP A 210 -7.63 1.83 30.42
C TRP A 210 -6.38 2.66 30.67
N SER A 211 -5.36 2.45 29.85
CA SER A 211 -4.19 3.30 29.74
C SER A 211 -4.21 4.00 28.39
N ILE A 212 -3.86 5.27 28.38
CA ILE A 212 -3.74 6.08 27.17
C ILE A 212 -2.33 6.66 27.12
N SER A 213 -1.69 6.59 25.96
CA SER A 213 -0.38 7.16 25.73
C SER A 213 -0.36 7.98 24.44
N LYS A 214 0.17 9.20 24.49
CA LYS A 214 0.42 10.02 23.31
C LYS A 214 1.82 9.70 22.77
N THR A 215 1.91 9.47 21.48
CA THR A 215 3.19 9.20 20.81
C THR A 215 3.78 10.49 20.22
N SER A 216 5.09 10.51 20.01
CA SER A 216 5.80 11.59 19.30
C SER A 216 5.86 11.36 17.79
N TRP A 217 5.55 10.14 17.32
CA TRP A 217 5.47 9.86 15.89
C TRP A 217 4.25 10.53 15.29
N ALA A 218 4.42 11.12 14.10
CA ALA A 218 3.45 12.07 13.56
C ALA A 218 2.13 11.45 13.10
N GLY A 219 2.00 10.13 13.02
CA GLY A 219 0.74 9.44 12.79
C GLY A 219 0.58 8.81 11.39
N MET A 220 -0.53 8.09 11.22
CA MET A 220 -0.95 7.45 9.97
C MET A 220 -1.96 8.29 9.19
N TYR A 221 -2.91 8.96 9.85
CA TYR A 221 -4.01 9.64 9.17
C TYR A 221 -3.57 10.93 8.46
N ASN A 222 -3.21 11.96 9.21
CA ASN A 222 -2.79 13.25 8.69
C ASN A 222 -1.57 13.76 9.47
N PRO A 223 -0.37 13.30 9.09
CA PRO A 223 0.78 13.49 9.95
C PRO A 223 1.12 14.95 10.16
N TYR A 224 1.53 15.27 11.40
CA TYR A 224 1.82 16.62 11.86
C TYR A 224 0.61 17.54 12.00
N GLU A 225 -0.60 17.14 11.61
CA GLU A 225 -1.85 17.89 11.86
C GLU A 225 -2.77 17.20 12.86
N CYS A 226 -2.59 15.89 13.04
CA CYS A 226 -3.20 15.09 14.08
C CYS A 226 -2.14 14.60 15.08
N GLY A 227 -2.54 14.32 16.32
CA GLY A 227 -1.71 13.62 17.29
C GLY A 227 -2.05 12.14 17.31
N LEU A 228 -1.07 11.24 17.35
CA LEU A 228 -1.34 9.80 17.48
C LEU A 228 -1.34 9.38 18.95
N TYR A 229 -2.50 8.93 19.41
CA TYR A 229 -2.72 8.35 20.72
C TYR A 229 -2.95 6.84 20.58
N ILE A 230 -2.44 6.08 21.53
CA ILE A 230 -2.75 4.66 21.69
C ILE A 230 -3.45 4.45 23.03
N ALA A 231 -4.47 3.60 23.05
CA ALA A 231 -5.23 3.29 24.23
C ALA A 231 -5.54 1.80 24.30
N THR A 232 -5.51 1.23 25.50
CA THR A 232 -5.80 -0.18 25.72
C THR A 232 -6.28 -0.42 27.15
N GLU A 233 -7.00 -1.51 27.38
CA GLU A 233 -7.35 -1.97 28.72
C GLU A 233 -6.09 -2.30 29.52
N ASN A 234 -6.08 -1.93 30.81
CA ASN A 234 -4.99 -2.23 31.72
C ASN A 234 -4.86 -3.75 31.89
N SER A 235 -3.73 -4.28 31.44
CA SER A 235 -3.39 -5.69 31.55
C SER A 235 -1.99 -5.81 32.14
N PRO A 236 -1.78 -6.61 33.20
CA PRO A 236 -0.45 -6.83 33.76
C PRO A 236 0.50 -7.50 32.76
N ASN A 237 -0.03 -8.09 31.70
CA ASN A 237 0.72 -8.79 30.67
C ASN A 237 1.00 -7.92 29.44
N TYR A 238 0.66 -6.62 29.46
CA TYR A 238 0.93 -5.72 28.35
C TYR A 238 1.65 -4.45 28.75
N ASP A 239 2.77 -4.19 28.11
CA ASP A 239 3.59 -3.00 28.31
C ASP A 239 3.26 -1.96 27.24
N LEU A 240 2.34 -1.04 27.58
CA LEU A 240 1.95 0.06 26.68
C LEU A 240 3.13 1.02 26.43
N ASP A 241 4.00 1.23 27.42
CA ASP A 241 5.14 2.13 27.30
C ASP A 241 6.17 1.59 26.31
N ALA A 242 6.41 0.27 26.31
CA ALA A 242 7.24 -0.38 25.30
C ALA A 242 6.66 -0.22 23.88
N LEU A 243 5.34 -0.33 23.72
CA LEU A 243 4.69 -0.08 22.43
C LEU A 243 4.86 1.41 22.01
N THR A 244 4.61 2.35 22.92
CA THR A 244 4.82 3.78 22.67
C THR A 244 6.26 4.07 22.26
N LYS A 245 7.26 3.48 22.94
CA LYS A 245 8.68 3.62 22.59
C LYS A 245 8.98 3.09 21.19
N LYS A 246 8.42 1.93 20.80
CA LYS A 246 8.56 1.41 19.43
C LYS A 246 8.01 2.38 18.39
N ILE A 247 6.83 2.95 18.64
CA ILE A 247 6.20 3.91 17.74
C ILE A 247 7.03 5.19 17.64
N ASN A 248 7.49 5.74 18.77
CA ASN A 248 8.30 6.96 18.82
C ASN A 248 9.65 6.83 18.09
N ASN A 249 10.18 5.61 17.98
CA ASN A 249 11.42 5.32 17.25
C ASN A 249 11.22 5.08 15.75
N MET A 250 9.97 5.15 15.25
CA MET A 250 9.70 5.00 13.82
C MET A 250 10.27 6.19 13.03
N PRO A 251 10.74 5.96 11.79
CA PRO A 251 11.20 7.04 10.92
C PRO A 251 10.07 8.02 10.59
N PRO A 252 10.39 9.25 10.16
CA PRO A 252 9.39 10.22 9.73
C PRO A 252 8.44 9.62 8.68
N PRO A 253 7.11 9.85 8.82
CA PRO A 253 6.13 9.28 7.90
C PRO A 253 6.29 9.80 6.47
N LEU A 254 6.00 8.95 5.47
CA LEU A 254 5.95 9.38 4.09
C LEU A 254 4.78 10.35 3.87
N LEU A 255 5.06 11.45 3.18
CA LEU A 255 4.10 12.50 2.80
C LEU A 255 4.07 12.65 1.29
N GLU A 256 2.97 13.20 0.76
CA GLU A 256 2.82 13.45 -0.67
C GLU A 256 3.94 14.36 -1.21
N LYS A 257 4.28 15.42 -0.48
CA LYS A 257 5.39 16.32 -0.85
C LYS A 257 6.76 15.63 -0.96
N ASN A 258 6.91 14.46 -0.36
CA ASN A 258 8.12 13.63 -0.38
C ASN A 258 7.98 12.45 -1.36
N TRP A 259 7.12 12.56 -2.37
CA TRP A 259 6.79 11.48 -3.28
C TRP A 259 8.03 10.93 -4.02
N THR A 260 8.23 9.62 -3.93
CA THR A 260 9.33 8.88 -4.58
C THR A 260 8.82 7.78 -5.53
N GLY A 261 7.49 7.67 -5.71
CA GLY A 261 6.89 6.67 -6.58
C GLY A 261 6.92 7.06 -8.06
N GLU A 262 6.47 6.13 -8.91
CA GLU A 262 6.32 6.34 -10.34
C GLU A 262 5.01 7.07 -10.65
N SER A 263 5.09 8.15 -11.42
CA SER A 263 3.94 8.88 -11.95
C SER A 263 3.86 8.69 -13.47
N VAL A 264 2.70 8.29 -13.99
CA VAL A 264 2.45 8.13 -15.43
C VAL A 264 1.18 8.89 -15.80
N LEU A 265 1.23 9.69 -16.87
CA LEU A 265 0.12 10.52 -17.37
C LEU A 265 -0.80 9.74 -18.33
N SER A 266 -1.12 8.50 -17.97
CA SER A 266 -2.04 7.64 -18.70
C SER A 266 -2.67 6.62 -17.76
N TRP A 267 -3.69 5.93 -18.25
CA TRP A 267 -4.26 4.77 -17.58
C TRP A 267 -3.64 3.44 -18.03
N ASP A 268 -2.38 3.49 -18.50
CA ASP A 268 -1.67 2.28 -18.86
C ASP A 268 -1.60 1.32 -17.69
N MET A 269 -2.01 0.08 -17.95
CA MET A 269 -2.04 -0.97 -16.95
C MET A 269 -0.62 -1.28 -16.49
N PHE A 270 -0.40 -1.14 -15.18
CA PHE A 270 0.81 -1.62 -14.55
C PHE A 270 0.73 -3.11 -14.24
N VAL A 271 1.75 -3.87 -14.63
CA VAL A 271 1.87 -5.30 -14.34
C VAL A 271 3.16 -5.51 -13.55
N SER A 272 3.01 -6.01 -12.33
CA SER A 272 4.14 -6.22 -11.42
C SER A 272 5.06 -7.36 -11.86
N PRO A 273 6.31 -7.40 -11.37
CA PRO A 273 7.22 -8.52 -11.61
C PRO A 273 6.67 -9.90 -11.21
N MET A 274 5.86 -10.00 -10.15
CA MET A 274 5.30 -11.29 -9.70
C MET A 274 3.94 -11.65 -10.31
N ALA A 275 3.41 -10.83 -11.23
CA ALA A 275 2.22 -11.18 -12.02
C ALA A 275 2.56 -12.22 -13.10
N ASN A 276 2.64 -13.48 -12.71
CA ASN A 276 3.15 -14.57 -13.53
C ASN A 276 2.06 -15.33 -14.31
N THR A 277 0.81 -15.25 -13.87
CA THR A 277 -0.31 -15.93 -14.54
C THR A 277 -1.14 -14.98 -15.39
N PRO A 278 -1.86 -15.48 -16.42
CA PRO A 278 -2.85 -14.69 -17.14
C PRO A 278 -3.94 -14.10 -16.23
N GLN A 279 -4.24 -14.78 -15.12
CA GLN A 279 -5.19 -14.30 -14.14
C GLN A 279 -4.65 -13.09 -13.37
N ASP A 280 -3.38 -13.09 -12.96
CA ASP A 280 -2.74 -11.95 -12.28
C ASP A 280 -2.73 -10.72 -13.18
N ILE A 281 -2.33 -10.90 -14.45
CA ILE A 281 -2.33 -9.83 -15.45
C ILE A 281 -3.74 -9.25 -15.63
N ARG A 282 -4.77 -10.11 -15.71
CA ARG A 282 -6.16 -9.65 -15.81
C ARG A 282 -6.59 -8.88 -14.57
N ARG A 283 -6.19 -9.34 -13.38
CA ARG A 283 -6.53 -8.70 -12.10
C ARG A 283 -5.80 -7.38 -11.89
N ALA A 284 -4.64 -7.18 -12.51
CA ALA A 284 -3.87 -5.92 -12.44
C ALA A 284 -4.59 -4.74 -13.09
N ARG A 285 -5.60 -4.99 -13.95
CA ARG A 285 -6.50 -3.96 -14.44
C ARG A 285 -7.36 -3.43 -13.29
N SER A 286 -7.31 -2.13 -13.04
CA SER A 286 -8.21 -1.45 -12.11
C SER A 286 -9.62 -1.46 -12.69
N GLN A 287 -10.62 -1.75 -11.85
CA GLN A 287 -12.02 -1.64 -12.25
C GLN A 287 -12.42 -0.19 -12.56
N ALA A 288 -11.77 0.77 -11.91
CA ALA A 288 -12.04 2.20 -12.08
C ALA A 288 -11.72 2.75 -13.47
N THR A 289 -10.86 2.07 -14.24
CA THR A 289 -10.46 2.48 -15.60
C THR A 289 -11.24 1.73 -16.69
N VAL A 290 -12.20 0.87 -16.30
CA VAL A 290 -13.12 0.24 -17.24
C VAL A 290 -14.27 1.19 -17.52
N ILE A 291 -14.28 1.78 -18.71
CA ILE A 291 -15.41 2.59 -19.19
C ILE A 291 -16.48 1.59 -19.66
N PRO A 292 -17.69 1.55 -19.05
CA PRO A 292 -18.79 0.75 -19.58
C PRO A 292 -19.16 1.33 -20.95
N ASN A 293 -19.23 0.48 -21.98
CA ASN A 293 -19.89 0.90 -23.21
C ASN A 293 -21.36 1.17 -22.87
N PRO A 294 -21.93 2.32 -23.26
CA PRO A 294 -23.37 2.51 -23.16
C PRO A 294 -24.01 1.36 -23.94
N SER A 295 -24.80 0.56 -23.23
CA SER A 295 -25.60 -0.49 -23.85
C SER A 295 -26.44 0.15 -24.94
N TYR A 296 -26.25 -0.27 -26.19
CA TYR A 296 -27.16 0.06 -27.27
C TYR A 296 -28.56 -0.37 -26.83
N SER A 297 -29.39 0.61 -26.45
CA SER A 297 -30.83 0.42 -26.34
C SER A 297 -31.30 -0.06 -27.70
N ARG A 298 -31.68 -1.35 -27.78
CA ARG A 298 -32.39 -1.86 -28.94
C ARG A 298 -33.76 -1.18 -28.91
N HIS A 299 -33.96 -0.25 -29.83
CA HIS A 299 -35.29 0.21 -30.24
C HIS A 299 -35.99 -0.90 -31.02
#